data_AF-A0A0V0H7W2-F1
#
_entry.id   AF-A0A0V0H7W2-F1
#
_cell.length_a   1.000
_cell.length_b   1.000
_cell.length_c   1.000
_cell.angle_alpha   90.00
_cell.angle_beta   90.00
_cell.angle_gamma   90.00
#
_symmetry.space_group_name_H-M   'P 1'
#
loop_
_entity.id
_entity.type
_entity.pdbx_description
1 polymer ?
#
loop_
_entity_poly.entity_id
_entity_poly.type
_entity_poly.pdbx_seq_one_letter_code
_entity_poly.pdbx_strand_id
1 'polypeptide(L)'
;MSWDRSDRYESENDLDEKVLKSLKPHPNLTSLTISGFKGFRFPEWMNHSVLRNVVSITIKGCTNCSCLPPFGELSCLESLELWNGCVEYVDVDVDSGRFPSLRKLVIRDFSNLKGLLKKEGEKQFPVLEKMTIHRCPVFVIPTLPSLKHYLTDPSSLRSISNLSALTSLNIGQDDEATSLPEEMFKSLANLKYLRISFFQNLKELPTSLACLNALES
;
A
#
# COMPACT_ATOMS: atom_id res chain seq x y z
N MET A 1 6.59 8.01 16.46
CA MET A 1 6.40 7.17 17.66
C MET A 1 6.93 5.79 17.34
N SER A 2 7.73 5.20 18.24
CA SER A 2 8.32 3.87 18.02
C SER A 2 8.30 3.07 19.32
N TRP A 3 7.98 1.79 19.22
CA TRP A 3 8.05 0.81 20.28
C TRP A 3 9.13 -0.22 19.89
N ASP A 4 10.20 -0.29 20.67
CA ASP A 4 11.42 -1.05 20.34
C ASP A 4 11.70 -2.19 21.35
N ARG A 5 10.66 -2.88 21.83
CA ARG A 5 10.85 -3.94 22.84
C ARG A 5 10.60 -5.31 22.23
N SER A 6 11.69 -6.07 22.12
CA SER A 6 11.80 -7.41 21.53
C SER A 6 10.95 -8.46 22.24
N ASP A 7 10.80 -8.35 23.57
CA ASP A 7 10.23 -9.42 24.38
C ASP A 7 9.03 -8.90 25.19
N ARG A 8 7.80 -9.09 24.69
CA ARG A 8 6.60 -8.66 25.41
C ARG A 8 5.55 -9.77 25.52
N TYR A 9 4.99 -9.91 26.71
CA TYR A 9 3.81 -10.72 27.00
C TYR A 9 2.52 -10.02 26.50
N GLU A 10 1.43 -10.78 26.26
CA GLU A 10 0.13 -10.24 25.81
C GLU A 10 -0.41 -9.08 26.67
N SER A 11 -0.05 -9.03 27.95
CA SER A 11 -0.41 -7.97 28.89
C SER A 11 0.14 -6.58 28.51
N GLU A 12 1.16 -6.49 27.66
CA GLU A 12 1.75 -5.21 27.24
C GLU A 12 1.07 -4.59 26.00
N ASN A 13 0.21 -5.33 25.31
CA ASN A 13 -0.59 -4.78 24.20
C ASN A 13 -1.56 -3.69 24.71
N ASP A 14 -2.12 -3.87 25.90
CA ASP A 14 -3.01 -2.90 26.55
C ASP A 14 -2.26 -1.61 26.96
N LEU A 15 -0.97 -1.71 27.29
CA LEU A 15 -0.14 -0.55 27.58
C LEU A 15 0.11 0.29 26.33
N ASP A 16 0.43 -0.34 25.19
CA ASP A 16 0.65 0.36 23.93
C ASP A 16 -0.62 1.11 23.50
N GLU A 17 -1.79 0.48 23.64
CA GLU A 17 -3.08 1.13 23.39
C GLU A 17 -3.31 2.32 24.32
N LYS A 18 -3.07 2.16 25.63
CA LYS A 18 -3.24 3.25 26.61
C LYS A 18 -2.33 4.43 26.32
N VAL A 19 -1.07 4.17 25.99
CA VAL A 19 -0.11 5.20 25.60
C VAL A 19 -0.62 5.93 24.36
N LEU A 20 -0.95 5.21 23.30
CA LEU A 20 -1.39 5.82 22.04
C LEU A 20 -2.73 6.57 22.20
N LYS A 21 -3.65 6.07 23.03
CA LYS A 21 -4.91 6.76 23.40
C LYS A 21 -4.70 8.04 24.19
N SER A 22 -3.71 8.08 25.08
CA SER A 22 -3.42 9.26 25.90
C SER A 22 -2.77 10.41 25.11
N LEU A 23 -2.25 10.12 23.92
CA LEU A 23 -1.63 11.12 23.07
C LEU A 23 -2.70 11.98 22.39
N LYS A 24 -2.47 13.29 22.40
CA LYS A 24 -3.23 14.25 21.60
C LYS A 24 -2.26 14.93 20.64
N PRO A 25 -2.27 14.59 19.34
CA PRO A 25 -1.35 15.21 18.39
C PRO A 25 -1.62 16.72 18.30
N HIS A 26 -0.55 17.47 18.01
CA HIS A 26 -0.65 18.91 17.80
C HIS A 26 -1.51 19.21 16.57
N PRO A 27 -2.39 20.24 16.58
CA PRO A 27 -3.28 20.54 15.45
C PRO A 27 -2.56 20.90 14.14
N ASN A 28 -1.28 21.28 14.21
CA ASN A 28 -0.43 21.57 13.04
C ASN A 28 0.43 20.36 12.62
N LEU A 29 0.15 19.17 13.13
CA LEU A 29 0.87 17.96 12.72
C LEU A 29 0.63 17.70 11.23
N THR A 30 1.70 17.64 10.45
CA THR A 30 1.66 17.36 9.00
C THR A 30 2.17 15.96 8.65
N SER A 31 2.94 15.34 9.53
CA SER A 31 3.45 13.98 9.34
C SER A 31 3.31 13.17 10.62
N LEU A 32 2.82 11.93 10.49
CA LEU A 32 2.64 11.00 11.59
C LEU A 32 3.33 9.67 11.27
N THR A 33 4.26 9.26 12.13
CA THR A 33 4.87 7.92 12.06
C THR A 33 4.59 7.13 13.33
N ILE A 34 4.13 5.90 13.20
CA ILE A 34 3.87 4.93 14.27
C ILE A 34 4.61 3.63 13.91
N SER A 35 5.47 3.12 14.79
CA SER A 35 6.32 1.96 14.49
C SER A 35 6.36 0.97 15.65
N GLY A 36 6.05 -0.31 15.42
CA GLY A 36 6.09 -1.36 16.45
C GLY A 36 4.90 -1.37 17.39
N PHE A 37 3.78 -0.74 17.03
CA PHE A 37 2.57 -0.73 17.84
C PHE A 37 1.95 -2.14 17.90
N LYS A 38 1.93 -2.75 19.08
CA LYS A 38 1.41 -4.12 19.30
C LYS A 38 -0.02 -4.18 19.82
N GLY A 39 -0.69 -3.03 19.95
CA GLY A 39 -2.10 -2.94 20.33
C GLY A 39 -3.06 -3.48 19.25
N PHE A 40 -4.29 -3.79 19.65
CA PHE A 40 -5.31 -4.35 18.75
C PHE A 40 -6.06 -3.26 17.99
N ARG A 41 -6.26 -2.09 18.62
CA ARG A 41 -7.02 -0.97 18.04
C ARG A 41 -6.28 0.35 18.12
N PHE A 42 -6.35 1.10 17.02
CA PHE A 42 -5.93 2.49 16.99
C PHE A 42 -6.94 3.38 17.76
N PRO A 43 -6.48 4.51 18.32
CA PRO A 43 -7.34 5.39 19.10
C PRO A 43 -8.30 6.20 18.21
N GLU A 44 -9.44 6.57 18.79
CA GLU A 44 -10.50 7.36 18.14
C GLU A 44 -10.03 8.70 17.58
N TRP A 45 -8.97 9.30 18.14
CA TRP A 45 -8.44 10.56 17.63
C TRP A 45 -7.77 10.42 16.26
N MET A 46 -7.48 9.22 15.76
CA MET A 46 -6.95 9.02 14.40
C MET A 46 -8.06 9.12 13.34
N ASN A 47 -8.74 10.28 13.31
CA ASN A 47 -9.84 10.59 12.42
C ASN A 47 -9.61 11.92 11.68
N HIS A 48 -10.50 12.23 10.74
CA HIS A 48 -10.41 13.43 9.90
C HIS A 48 -10.42 14.75 10.67
N SER A 49 -11.04 14.81 11.86
CA SER A 49 -11.14 16.04 12.64
C SER A 49 -9.80 16.43 13.29
N VAL A 50 -9.07 15.44 13.81
CA VAL A 50 -7.79 15.66 14.51
C VAL A 50 -6.62 15.65 13.53
N LEU A 51 -6.66 14.79 12.51
CA LEU A 51 -5.60 14.63 11.51
C LEU A 51 -5.83 15.47 10.24
N ARG A 52 -6.66 16.51 10.33
CA ARG A 52 -7.07 17.36 9.19
C ARG A 52 -5.92 17.95 8.35
N ASN A 53 -4.77 18.19 8.97
CA ASN A 53 -3.60 18.81 8.32
C ASN A 53 -2.50 17.79 7.97
N VAL A 54 -2.74 16.50 8.24
CA VAL A 54 -1.73 15.47 8.03
C VAL A 54 -1.64 15.14 6.55
N VAL A 55 -0.43 15.30 6.01
CA VAL A 55 -0.08 15.06 4.61
C VAL A 55 0.59 13.71 4.42
N SER A 56 1.26 13.20 5.46
CA SER A 56 2.01 11.94 5.39
C SER A 56 1.78 11.08 6.62
N ILE A 57 1.43 9.81 6.41
CA ILE A 57 1.30 8.80 7.45
C ILE A 57 2.20 7.61 7.13
N THR A 58 2.90 7.12 8.15
CA THR A 58 3.69 5.89 8.08
C THR A 58 3.39 5.01 9.28
N ILE A 59 2.85 3.81 9.04
CA ILE A 59 2.62 2.79 10.06
C ILE A 59 3.54 1.60 9.78
N LYS A 60 4.32 1.19 10.77
CA LYS A 60 5.24 0.04 10.68
C LYS A 60 5.01 -0.93 11.82
N GLY A 61 5.03 -2.24 11.55
CA GLY A 61 5.01 -3.27 12.58
C GLY A 61 3.74 -3.27 13.43
N CYS A 62 2.57 -3.21 12.79
CA CYS A 62 1.26 -3.27 13.42
C CYS A 62 0.65 -4.69 13.32
N THR A 63 1.36 -5.68 13.88
CA THR A 63 1.12 -7.11 13.60
C THR A 63 -0.10 -7.71 14.31
N ASN A 64 -0.67 -7.04 15.31
CA ASN A 64 -1.82 -7.51 16.08
C ASN A 64 -3.12 -6.73 15.80
N CYS A 65 -3.07 -5.72 14.92
CA CYS A 65 -4.20 -4.82 14.73
C CYS A 65 -5.36 -5.51 14.01
N SER A 66 -6.58 -5.37 14.54
CA SER A 66 -7.78 -5.91 13.89
C SER A 66 -8.22 -5.07 12.68
N CYS A 67 -7.92 -3.77 12.71
CA CYS A 67 -8.26 -2.81 11.66
C CYS A 67 -7.28 -1.64 11.66
N LEU A 68 -7.13 -0.99 10.51
CA LEU A 68 -6.43 0.28 10.39
C LEU A 68 -7.41 1.45 10.61
N PRO A 69 -6.91 2.65 10.97
CA PRO A 69 -7.70 3.88 11.00
C PRO A 69 -8.33 4.20 9.62
N PRO A 70 -9.42 4.99 9.59
CA PRO A 70 -10.09 5.39 8.34
C PRO A 70 -9.29 6.46 7.59
N PHE A 71 -8.15 6.06 7.03
CA PHE A 71 -7.25 6.96 6.29
C PHE A 71 -7.92 7.58 5.06
N GLY A 72 -8.94 6.92 4.50
CA GLY A 72 -9.68 7.39 3.34
C GLY A 72 -10.43 8.70 3.55
N GLU A 73 -10.72 9.08 4.80
CA GLU A 73 -11.41 10.32 5.15
C GLU A 73 -10.46 11.53 5.26
N LEU A 74 -9.14 11.30 5.22
CA LEU A 74 -8.14 12.35 5.42
C LEU A 74 -7.95 13.16 4.13
N SER A 75 -8.56 14.34 4.09
CA SER A 75 -8.58 15.21 2.89
C SER A 75 -7.21 15.73 2.46
N CYS A 76 -6.25 15.89 3.37
CA CYS A 76 -4.90 16.37 3.06
C CYS A 76 -3.87 15.25 2.88
N LEU A 77 -4.24 13.98 3.07
CA LEU A 77 -3.28 12.88 3.03
C LEU A 77 -2.79 12.62 1.61
N GLU A 78 -1.52 12.95 1.35
CA GLU A 78 -0.87 12.74 0.05
C GLU A 78 -0.02 11.47 0.00
N SER A 79 0.49 11.01 1.15
CA SER A 79 1.39 9.85 1.23
C SER A 79 1.01 8.92 2.38
N LEU A 80 0.71 7.66 2.06
CA LEU A 80 0.44 6.60 3.02
C LEU A 80 1.46 5.47 2.85
N GLU A 81 2.14 5.11 3.94
CA GLU A 81 3.08 3.99 3.96
C GLU A 81 2.71 3.00 5.07
N LEU A 82 2.51 1.73 4.71
CA LEU A 82 2.12 0.65 5.60
C LEU A 82 3.11 -0.50 5.49
N TRP A 83 3.74 -0.90 6.60
CA TRP A 83 4.81 -1.89 6.61
C TRP A 83 4.55 -2.91 7.70
N ASN A 84 4.72 -4.21 7.40
CA ASN A 84 4.63 -5.30 8.37
C ASN A 84 3.33 -5.26 9.20
N GLY A 85 2.19 -5.45 8.53
CA GLY A 85 0.87 -5.48 9.14
C GLY A 85 0.10 -6.75 8.84
N CYS A 86 -1.07 -6.92 9.45
CA CYS A 86 -1.83 -8.18 9.40
C CYS A 86 -3.28 -8.05 8.90
N VAL A 87 -3.72 -6.85 8.49
CA VAL A 87 -5.10 -6.62 8.05
C VAL A 87 -5.36 -7.12 6.63
N GLU A 88 -6.62 -7.51 6.36
CA GLU A 88 -7.03 -7.94 5.02
C GLU A 88 -7.31 -6.79 4.06
N TYR A 89 -7.70 -5.62 4.57
CA TYR A 89 -8.00 -4.43 3.78
C TYR A 89 -7.45 -3.17 4.44
N VAL A 90 -7.04 -2.19 3.64
CA VAL A 90 -6.48 -0.92 4.15
C VAL A 90 -7.54 -0.06 4.83
N ASP A 91 -8.76 -0.05 4.31
CA ASP A 91 -9.87 0.72 4.89
C ASP A 91 -11.20 -0.07 4.82
N VAL A 92 -12.05 0.10 5.84
CA VAL A 92 -13.28 -0.67 6.04
C VAL A 92 -14.50 0.21 5.78
N ASP A 93 -15.22 -0.12 4.71
CA ASP A 93 -16.64 0.20 4.44
C ASP A 93 -17.22 1.53 5.02
N VAL A 94 -16.77 2.67 4.48
CA VAL A 94 -17.44 3.98 4.63
C VAL A 94 -17.89 4.54 3.27
N ASP A 95 -19.15 4.95 3.18
CA ASP A 95 -19.91 5.32 1.96
C ASP A 95 -19.53 6.67 1.31
N SER A 96 -18.37 7.26 1.62
CA SER A 96 -17.98 8.58 1.11
C SER A 96 -16.64 8.56 0.37
N GLY A 97 -16.51 9.42 -0.66
CA GLY A 97 -15.37 9.49 -1.58
C GLY A 97 -14.03 9.41 -0.84
N ARG A 98 -13.32 8.30 -1.06
CA ARG A 98 -12.12 7.94 -0.29
C ARG A 98 -10.87 8.53 -0.94
N PHE A 99 -9.85 8.78 -0.13
CA PHE A 99 -8.49 9.16 -0.53
C PHE A 99 -8.41 10.27 -1.60
N PRO A 100 -9.07 11.42 -1.39
CA PRO A 100 -9.20 12.46 -2.41
C PRO A 100 -7.87 13.07 -2.85
N SER A 101 -6.86 13.08 -1.96
CA SER A 101 -5.55 13.70 -2.19
C SER A 101 -4.40 12.70 -2.22
N LEU A 102 -4.66 11.39 -2.11
CA LEU A 102 -3.60 10.40 -1.97
C LEU A 102 -2.84 10.24 -3.30
N ARG A 103 -1.56 10.61 -3.31
CA ARG A 103 -0.69 10.56 -4.50
C ARG A 103 0.33 9.43 -4.45
N LYS A 104 0.71 9.00 -3.24
CA LYS A 104 1.68 7.92 -3.01
C LYS A 104 1.14 6.91 -2.01
N LEU A 105 1.16 5.63 -2.39
CA LEU A 105 0.83 4.51 -1.53
C LEU A 105 1.98 3.49 -1.52
N VAL A 106 2.45 3.12 -0.34
CA VAL A 106 3.44 2.06 -0.15
C VAL A 106 2.88 1.03 0.82
N ILE A 107 2.81 -0.23 0.40
CA ILE A 107 2.44 -1.35 1.27
C ILE A 107 3.49 -2.43 1.15
N ARG A 108 4.03 -2.86 2.30
CA ARG A 108 5.10 -3.85 2.38
C ARG A 108 4.83 -4.87 3.46
N ASP A 109 5.09 -6.14 3.16
CA ASP A 109 5.06 -7.23 4.13
C ASP A 109 3.68 -7.41 4.77
N PHE A 110 2.64 -7.58 3.95
CA PHE A 110 1.28 -7.92 4.41
C PHE A 110 0.88 -9.28 3.83
N SER A 111 0.97 -10.33 4.64
CA SER A 111 0.67 -11.70 4.22
C SER A 111 -0.82 -11.96 3.91
N ASN A 112 -1.73 -11.22 4.54
CA ASN A 112 -3.18 -11.43 4.42
C ASN A 112 -3.92 -10.34 3.64
N LEU A 113 -3.22 -9.32 3.12
CA LEU A 113 -3.85 -8.17 2.49
C LEU A 113 -4.44 -8.55 1.13
N LYS A 114 -5.77 -8.53 1.04
CA LYS A 114 -6.55 -8.88 -0.15
C LYS A 114 -6.74 -7.69 -1.09
N GLY A 115 -6.86 -6.48 -0.54
CA GLY A 115 -7.10 -5.29 -1.36
C GLY A 115 -7.02 -3.99 -0.57
N LEU A 116 -7.17 -2.86 -1.25
CA LEU A 116 -7.18 -1.55 -0.60
C LEU A 116 -8.50 -1.32 0.15
N LEU A 117 -9.61 -1.75 -0.44
CA LEU A 117 -10.95 -1.49 0.07
C LEU A 117 -11.79 -2.76 -0.06
N LYS A 118 -12.64 -3.02 0.93
CA LYS A 118 -13.54 -4.19 0.93
C LYS A 118 -14.59 -4.15 -0.17
N LYS A 119 -15.00 -2.94 -0.58
CA LYS A 119 -15.96 -2.68 -1.64
C LYS A 119 -15.35 -1.68 -2.61
N GLU A 120 -15.23 -2.09 -3.86
CA GLU A 120 -14.80 -1.19 -4.94
C GLU A 120 -15.95 -0.27 -5.33
N GLY A 121 -15.60 0.97 -5.64
CA GLY A 121 -16.52 2.00 -6.10
C GLY A 121 -15.78 2.90 -7.08
N GLU A 122 -16.54 3.52 -7.98
CA GLU A 122 -15.94 4.44 -8.94
C GLU A 122 -15.27 5.61 -8.21
N LYS A 123 -14.02 5.92 -8.60
CA LYS A 123 -13.27 7.13 -8.15
C LYS A 123 -12.78 7.13 -6.70
N GLN A 124 -12.37 5.99 -6.15
CA GLN A 124 -11.80 5.90 -4.79
C GLN A 124 -10.35 6.39 -4.66
N PHE A 125 -9.63 6.55 -5.77
CA PHE A 125 -8.23 7.00 -5.80
C PHE A 125 -8.00 7.94 -6.99
N PRO A 126 -8.62 9.15 -7.00
CA PRO A 126 -8.64 10.00 -8.18
C PRO A 126 -7.27 10.54 -8.59
N VAL A 127 -6.34 10.68 -7.65
CA VAL A 127 -5.02 11.30 -7.87
C VAL A 127 -3.83 10.41 -7.48
N LEU A 128 -4.05 9.10 -7.30
CA LEU A 128 -2.97 8.18 -6.92
C LEU A 128 -2.03 7.94 -8.11
N GLU A 129 -0.83 8.54 -8.07
CA GLU A 129 0.14 8.49 -9.16
C GLU A 129 1.25 7.46 -8.94
N LYS A 130 1.56 7.13 -7.69
CA LYS A 130 2.67 6.25 -7.31
C LYS A 130 2.20 5.18 -6.34
N MET A 131 2.47 3.92 -6.67
CA MET A 131 2.14 2.79 -5.82
C MET A 131 3.34 1.84 -5.70
N THR A 132 3.56 1.33 -4.50
CA THR A 132 4.54 0.29 -4.23
C THR A 132 3.87 -0.81 -3.42
N ILE A 133 3.89 -2.04 -3.94
CA ILE A 133 3.45 -3.24 -3.24
C ILE A 133 4.64 -4.20 -3.15
N HIS A 134 4.90 -4.77 -1.99
CA HIS A 134 5.99 -5.72 -1.83
C HIS A 134 5.70 -6.75 -0.74
N ARG A 135 5.97 -8.03 -0.98
CA ARG A 135 5.64 -9.17 -0.14
C ARG A 135 4.18 -9.14 0.33
N CYS A 136 3.27 -9.02 -0.64
CA CYS A 136 1.81 -9.02 -0.41
C CYS A 136 1.14 -10.07 -1.33
N PRO A 137 1.30 -11.37 -1.03
CA PRO A 137 1.06 -12.45 -2.00
C PRO A 137 -0.40 -12.65 -2.42
N VAL A 138 -1.36 -12.15 -1.63
CA VAL A 138 -2.80 -12.28 -1.91
C VAL A 138 -3.43 -10.95 -2.34
N PHE A 139 -2.63 -9.91 -2.58
CA PHE A 139 -3.11 -8.58 -2.92
C PHE A 139 -3.64 -8.53 -4.35
N VAL A 140 -4.87 -8.03 -4.49
CA VAL A 140 -5.50 -7.73 -5.76
C VAL A 140 -5.50 -6.21 -5.94
N ILE A 141 -4.82 -5.73 -6.98
CA ILE A 141 -4.78 -4.31 -7.31
C ILE A 141 -6.14 -3.90 -7.92
N PRO A 142 -6.80 -2.84 -7.39
CA PRO A 142 -8.04 -2.32 -7.96
C PRO A 142 -7.75 -1.52 -9.24
N THR A 143 -8.81 -1.06 -9.92
CA THR A 143 -8.66 -0.12 -11.04
C THR A 143 -8.16 1.23 -10.53
N LEU A 144 -6.98 1.66 -11.02
CA LEU A 144 -6.33 2.92 -10.61
C LEU A 144 -6.05 3.80 -11.84
N PRO A 145 -7.00 4.66 -12.25
CA PRO A 145 -6.94 5.37 -13.53
C PRO A 145 -5.83 6.43 -13.61
N SER A 146 -5.30 6.87 -12.47
CA SER A 146 -4.25 7.89 -12.39
C SER A 146 -2.86 7.33 -12.10
N LEU A 147 -2.73 6.00 -11.96
CA LEU A 147 -1.49 5.37 -11.55
C LEU A 147 -0.46 5.39 -12.68
N LYS A 148 0.63 6.13 -12.47
CA LYS A 148 1.71 6.31 -13.47
C LYS A 148 2.92 5.43 -13.17
N HIS A 149 3.24 5.26 -11.90
CA HIS A 149 4.43 4.53 -11.43
C HIS A 149 4.02 3.41 -10.49
N TYR A 150 4.34 2.17 -10.87
CA TYR A 150 4.08 0.99 -10.05
C TYR A 150 5.37 0.22 -9.80
N LEU A 151 5.69 0.02 -8.52
CA LEU A 151 6.78 -0.84 -8.07
C LEU A 151 6.18 -2.05 -7.37
N THR A 152 6.53 -3.25 -7.82
CA THR A 152 5.90 -4.48 -7.34
C THR A 152 6.86 -5.67 -7.36
N ASP A 153 6.54 -6.69 -6.58
CA ASP A 153 7.07 -8.05 -6.80
C ASP A 153 6.19 -8.82 -7.81
N PRO A 154 6.65 -9.98 -8.31
CA PRO A 154 5.88 -10.89 -9.17
C PRO A 154 4.58 -11.40 -8.57
N SER A 155 4.54 -11.60 -7.24
CA SER A 155 3.37 -12.15 -6.56
C SER A 155 2.12 -11.29 -6.74
N SER A 156 2.30 -9.97 -6.88
CA SER A 156 1.21 -8.99 -7.04
C SER A 156 0.91 -8.61 -8.51
N LEU A 157 1.46 -9.34 -9.49
CA LEU A 157 1.31 -9.02 -10.93
C LEU A 157 0.02 -9.54 -11.58
N ARG A 158 -0.76 -10.37 -10.88
CA ARG A 158 -1.91 -11.08 -11.47
C ARG A 158 -3.05 -10.17 -11.96
N SER A 159 -3.07 -8.89 -11.57
CA SER A 159 -4.21 -7.99 -11.82
C SER A 159 -3.82 -6.63 -12.42
N ILE A 160 -2.60 -6.47 -12.95
CA ILE A 160 -2.14 -5.17 -13.47
C ILE A 160 -2.78 -4.77 -14.82
N SER A 161 -3.59 -5.63 -15.42
CA SER A 161 -4.19 -5.39 -16.74
C SER A 161 -5.12 -4.18 -16.80
N ASN A 162 -5.55 -3.69 -15.64
CA ASN A 162 -6.50 -2.59 -15.51
C ASN A 162 -5.81 -1.22 -15.35
N LEU A 163 -4.49 -1.14 -15.52
CA LEU A 163 -3.69 0.07 -15.28
C LEU A 163 -3.34 0.81 -16.58
N SER A 164 -4.35 1.38 -17.24
CA SER A 164 -4.20 2.02 -18.56
C SER A 164 -3.30 3.26 -18.59
N ALA A 165 -3.16 3.98 -17.47
CA ALA A 165 -2.31 5.17 -17.35
C ALA A 165 -0.85 4.86 -16.95
N LEU A 166 -0.49 3.58 -16.80
CA LEU A 166 0.81 3.17 -16.31
C LEU A 166 1.89 3.48 -17.34
N THR A 167 2.89 4.26 -16.92
CA THR A 167 4.03 4.67 -17.76
C THR A 167 5.35 4.10 -17.27
N SER A 168 5.42 3.71 -16.00
CA SER A 168 6.61 3.13 -15.38
C SER A 168 6.23 1.94 -14.50
N LEU A 169 6.82 0.79 -14.81
CA LEU A 169 6.66 -0.46 -14.08
C LEU A 169 8.04 -0.96 -13.66
N ASN A 170 8.22 -1.14 -12.35
CA ASN A 170 9.41 -1.77 -11.81
C ASN A 170 8.99 -3.05 -11.09
N ILE A 171 9.51 -4.16 -11.57
CA ILE A 171 9.28 -5.48 -11.01
C ILE A 171 10.61 -5.95 -10.42
N GLY A 172 10.62 -6.30 -9.14
CA GLY A 172 11.82 -6.88 -8.56
C GLY A 172 11.68 -7.46 -7.18
N GLN A 173 12.78 -8.10 -6.77
CA GLN A 173 12.95 -8.80 -5.50
C GLN A 173 12.02 -10.02 -5.36
N ASP A 174 12.32 -11.05 -6.14
CA ASP A 174 11.69 -12.37 -6.01
C ASP A 174 12.73 -13.45 -6.23
N ASP A 175 13.05 -14.17 -5.15
CA ASP A 175 14.01 -15.26 -5.17
C ASP A 175 13.36 -16.57 -5.62
N GLU A 176 12.02 -16.67 -5.69
CA GLU A 176 11.29 -17.90 -6.00
C GLU A 176 10.70 -17.91 -7.42
N ALA A 177 10.35 -16.75 -7.97
CA ALA A 177 9.73 -16.64 -9.28
C ALA A 177 10.64 -17.17 -10.40
N THR A 178 10.16 -18.21 -11.08
CA THR A 178 10.84 -18.83 -12.23
C THR A 178 10.39 -18.26 -13.57
N SER A 179 9.22 -17.61 -13.60
CA SER A 179 8.61 -16.97 -14.76
C SER A 179 7.75 -15.77 -14.36
N LEU A 180 7.44 -14.92 -15.34
CA LEU A 180 6.51 -13.80 -15.22
C LEU A 180 5.21 -14.11 -16.01
N PRO A 181 4.06 -13.53 -15.64
CA PRO A 181 2.79 -13.76 -16.35
C PRO A 181 2.85 -13.34 -17.83
N GLU A 182 2.51 -14.24 -18.76
CA GLU A 182 2.60 -13.99 -20.19
C GLU A 182 1.61 -12.92 -20.68
N GLU A 183 0.39 -12.88 -20.15
CA GLU A 183 -0.67 -12.04 -20.72
C GLU A 183 -0.68 -10.59 -20.17
N MET A 184 0.08 -10.30 -19.11
CA MET A 184 -0.02 -9.01 -18.41
C MET A 184 0.44 -7.83 -19.27
N PHE A 185 1.51 -7.98 -20.05
CA PHE A 185 2.14 -6.89 -20.79
C PHE A 185 1.34 -6.43 -22.01
N LYS A 186 0.42 -7.27 -22.52
CA LYS A 186 -0.44 -6.95 -23.67
C LYS A 186 -1.36 -5.75 -23.41
N SER A 187 -1.66 -5.49 -22.15
CA SER A 187 -2.54 -4.39 -21.71
C SER A 187 -1.83 -3.05 -21.48
N LEU A 188 -0.49 -3.06 -21.40
CA LEU A 188 0.30 -1.91 -20.95
C LEU A 188 0.81 -1.06 -22.13
N ALA A 189 -0.11 -0.63 -23.00
CA ALA A 189 0.24 0.06 -24.25
C ALA A 189 1.00 1.39 -24.06
N ASN A 190 0.85 2.05 -22.90
CA ASN A 190 1.46 3.34 -22.59
C ASN A 190 2.76 3.24 -21.78
N LEU A 191 3.27 2.02 -21.56
CA LEU A 191 4.45 1.81 -20.72
C LEU A 191 5.72 2.31 -21.41
N LYS A 192 6.38 3.28 -20.78
CA LYS A 192 7.61 3.91 -21.25
C LYS A 192 8.86 3.33 -20.60
N TYR A 193 8.75 2.99 -19.32
CA TYR A 193 9.87 2.49 -18.53
C TYR A 193 9.50 1.15 -17.90
N LEU A 194 10.24 0.11 -18.26
CA LEU A 194 10.15 -1.20 -17.62
C LEU A 194 11.50 -1.53 -16.99
N ARG A 195 11.49 -1.83 -15.69
CA ARG A 195 12.65 -2.38 -14.99
C ARG A 195 12.28 -3.73 -14.41
N ILE A 196 13.05 -4.76 -14.75
CA ILE A 196 12.98 -6.09 -14.16
C ILE A 196 14.33 -6.33 -13.50
N SER A 197 14.37 -6.50 -12.18
CA SER A 197 15.65 -6.62 -11.46
C SER A 197 15.56 -7.54 -10.25
N PHE A 198 16.69 -8.11 -9.83
CA PHE A 198 16.79 -8.97 -8.65
C PHE A 198 15.89 -10.22 -8.72
N PHE A 199 15.97 -10.95 -9.83
CA PHE A 199 15.40 -12.29 -9.98
C PHE A 199 16.52 -13.32 -10.01
N GLN A 200 16.55 -14.25 -9.06
CA GLN A 200 17.60 -15.27 -8.98
C GLN A 200 17.31 -16.49 -9.87
N ASN A 201 16.02 -16.83 -10.03
CA ASN A 201 15.58 -18.08 -10.67
C ASN A 201 14.81 -17.87 -11.99
N LEU A 202 14.71 -16.62 -12.48
CA LEU A 202 14.00 -16.30 -13.72
C LEU A 202 14.74 -16.90 -14.92
N LYS A 203 14.09 -17.86 -15.59
CA LYS A 203 14.70 -18.59 -16.72
C LYS A 203 14.56 -17.85 -18.04
N GLU A 204 13.42 -17.20 -18.23
CA GLU A 204 13.05 -16.55 -19.46
C GLU A 204 12.16 -15.34 -19.18
N LEU A 205 12.19 -14.38 -20.10
CA LEU A 205 11.30 -13.24 -20.08
C LEU A 205 10.07 -13.54 -20.95
N PRO A 206 8.87 -13.03 -20.58
CA PRO A 206 7.66 -13.21 -21.37
C PRO A 206 7.80 -12.69 -22.79
N THR A 207 7.28 -13.44 -23.76
CA THR A 207 7.30 -13.03 -25.17
C THR A 207 6.39 -11.82 -25.42
N SER A 208 5.37 -11.63 -24.59
CA SER A 208 4.49 -10.46 -24.61
C SER A 208 5.17 -9.13 -24.29
N LEU A 209 6.42 -9.13 -23.82
CA LEU A 209 7.23 -7.90 -23.75
C LEU A 209 7.40 -7.26 -25.13
N ALA A 210 7.36 -8.04 -26.21
CA ALA A 210 7.37 -7.53 -27.58
C ALA A 210 6.14 -6.66 -27.92
N CYS A 211 5.06 -6.71 -27.12
CA CYS A 211 3.89 -5.85 -27.29
C CYS A 211 4.10 -4.42 -26.74
N LEU A 212 5.18 -4.15 -26.00
CA LEU A 212 5.45 -2.88 -25.35
C LEU A 212 6.11 -1.88 -26.32
N ASN A 213 5.32 -1.35 -27.25
CA ASN A 213 5.81 -0.49 -28.34
C ASN A 213 6.21 0.94 -27.89
N ALA A 214 5.84 1.36 -26.69
CA ALA A 214 6.08 2.71 -26.17
C ALA A 214 7.35 2.83 -25.30
N LEU A 215 8.14 1.75 -25.16
CA LEU A 215 9.33 1.75 -24.32
C LEU A 215 10.38 2.73 -24.83
N GLU A 216 10.88 3.55 -23.90
CA GLU A 216 11.98 4.49 -24.13
C GLU A 216 13.30 3.83 -23.70
N SER A 217 14.37 4.10 -24.46
CA SER A 217 15.74 3.59 -24.23
C SER A 217 16.45 4.28 -23.08
#